data_AF-A0A1G8E0R4-F1
#
_entry.id   AF-A0A1G8E0R4-F1
#
_cell.length_a   1.000
_cell.length_b   1.000
_cell.length_c   1.000
_cell.angle_alpha   90.00
_cell.angle_beta   90.00
_cell.angle_gamma   90.00
#
_symmetry.space_group_name_H-M   'P 1'
#
loop_
_entity.id
_entity.type
_entity.pdbx_description
1 polymer ?
#
loop_
_entity_poly.entity_id
_entity_poly.type
_entity_poly.pdbx_seq_one_letter_code
_entity_poly.pdbx_strand_id
1 'polypeptide(L)'
;MTAPRAIPCVLVVASLALTGCTAETVQPPRGESSAGGVIGGDGSGVTAPPTPTGLDPVGYRRELEAAVGPVRDSLESLADAKTRKTLRKRLDGASDALRDAGGRLQALTPPAGTEAAHIAYVTQLAALSSGLDTVELSVGAGSVCTASSVMTALGEAGDIKDLDRAGEDLARLGDYPADAVTVKIPGRQSRRWSNGRFLRSESRTGRGSLKIDNGSSYDAVVTVIRGKKKAFSVYVRKKKKFTVSGVRDGKYKIYFTQGQDWQSKARAFGRMCSFQLFGSSLRFKTRYTSTHVRWNNWTITLHGVRGGTIRTKNVDPDDFPD
;
A
#
# COMPACT_ATOMS: atom_id res chain seq x y z
N MET A 1 36.40 7.96 37.13
CA MET A 1 36.08 6.96 36.10
C MET A 1 35.30 5.87 36.80
N THR A 2 33.98 5.91 36.66
CA THR A 2 33.05 5.17 37.50
C THR A 2 31.92 4.75 36.59
N ALA A 3 31.85 3.45 36.28
CA ALA A 3 30.77 2.85 35.50
C ALA A 3 29.57 2.55 36.42
N PRO A 4 28.34 2.61 35.89
CA PRO A 4 27.29 1.70 36.32
C PRO A 4 26.58 1.06 35.11
N ARG A 5 26.64 -0.28 35.04
CA ARG A 5 25.57 -1.23 35.38
C ARG A 5 24.51 -1.41 34.28
N ALA A 6 24.71 -2.48 33.51
CA ALA A 6 23.72 -3.08 32.64
C ALA A 6 22.61 -3.74 33.47
N ILE A 7 21.36 -3.48 33.07
CA ILE A 7 20.16 -4.17 33.57
C ILE A 7 19.80 -5.22 32.51
N PRO A 8 19.80 -6.53 32.83
CA PRO A 8 19.32 -7.54 31.90
C PRO A 8 17.80 -7.56 31.93
N CYS A 9 17.16 -7.21 30.80
CA CYS A 9 15.74 -7.42 30.60
C CYS A 9 15.53 -8.85 30.11
N VAL A 10 15.15 -9.72 31.04
CA VAL A 10 14.61 -11.05 30.77
C VAL A 10 13.18 -10.85 30.26
N LEU A 11 12.89 -11.25 29.02
CA LEU A 11 11.52 -11.39 28.53
C LEU A 11 11.28 -12.84 28.14
N VAL A 12 10.27 -13.37 28.81
CA VAL A 12 9.81 -14.75 28.90
C VAL A 12 9.32 -15.26 27.55
N VAL A 13 9.87 -16.39 27.12
CA VAL A 13 9.37 -17.19 25.99
C VAL A 13 8.20 -18.03 26.51
N ALA A 14 6.99 -17.78 26.00
CA ALA A 14 5.84 -18.62 26.27
C ALA A 14 5.82 -19.79 25.28
N SER A 15 6.37 -20.93 25.71
CA SER A 15 6.29 -22.21 25.03
C SER A 15 4.95 -22.87 25.35
N LEU A 16 4.02 -22.93 24.39
CA LEU A 16 2.82 -23.77 24.49
C LEU A 16 3.15 -25.14 23.90
N ALA A 17 3.27 -26.14 24.77
CA ALA A 17 3.43 -27.53 24.40
C ALA A 17 2.30 -28.37 25.00
N LEU A 18 1.80 -29.26 24.14
CA LEU A 18 1.13 -30.55 24.40
C LEU A 18 -0.31 -30.52 24.92
N THR A 19 -1.20 -31.18 24.17
CA THR A 19 -1.76 -32.49 24.59
C THR A 19 -2.46 -33.16 23.41
N GLY A 20 -1.99 -34.35 23.07
CA GLY A 20 -2.67 -35.25 22.15
C GLY A 20 -3.76 -36.02 22.88
N CYS A 21 -4.91 -36.20 22.21
CA CYS A 21 -5.92 -37.18 22.58
C CYS A 21 -6.10 -38.13 21.41
N THR A 22 -5.73 -39.39 21.65
CA THR A 22 -6.12 -40.58 20.91
C THR A 22 -7.43 -41.15 21.45
N ALA A 23 -8.08 -41.99 20.64
CA ALA A 23 -9.34 -42.74 20.83
C ALA A 23 -10.55 -42.05 20.15
N GLU A 24 -11.44 -42.73 19.42
CA GLU A 24 -11.77 -44.15 19.36
C GLU A 24 -12.52 -44.40 18.04
N THR A 25 -12.22 -45.49 17.34
CA THR A 25 -12.99 -45.94 16.18
C THR A 25 -14.31 -46.54 16.63
N VAL A 26 -15.42 -45.84 16.38
CA VAL A 26 -16.77 -46.38 16.56
C VAL A 26 -17.18 -47.13 15.29
N GLN A 27 -17.30 -48.44 15.44
CA GLN A 27 -17.82 -49.37 14.44
C GLN A 27 -19.35 -49.47 14.56
N PRO A 28 -20.13 -49.30 13.48
CA PRO A 28 -21.55 -49.64 13.49
C PRO A 28 -21.77 -51.16 13.26
N PRO A 29 -22.92 -51.69 13.73
CA PRO A 29 -23.10 -53.11 13.98
C PRO A 29 -23.25 -53.96 12.71
N ARG A 30 -22.76 -55.20 12.85
CA ARG A 30 -22.99 -56.35 12.00
C ARG A 30 -24.49 -56.69 12.00
N GLY A 31 -25.14 -56.58 10.84
CA GLY A 31 -26.44 -57.19 10.58
C GLY A 31 -26.23 -58.45 9.73
N GLU A 32 -26.62 -59.61 10.25
CA GLU A 32 -26.61 -60.88 9.53
C GLU A 32 -27.89 -61.10 8.71
N SER A 33 -27.67 -61.73 7.54
CA SER A 33 -28.55 -62.63 6.78
C SER A 33 -29.83 -62.12 6.10
N SER A 34 -29.84 -62.22 4.77
CA SER A 34 -30.60 -63.27 4.09
C SER A 34 -30.17 -63.39 2.63
N ALA A 35 -29.74 -64.61 2.27
CA ALA A 35 -29.60 -65.03 0.89
C ALA A 35 -30.99 -65.21 0.25
N GLY A 36 -31.13 -64.74 -0.99
CA GLY A 36 -32.24 -65.05 -1.88
C GLY A 36 -31.74 -64.89 -3.31
N GLY A 37 -31.37 -66.01 -3.95
CA GLY A 37 -30.89 -66.02 -5.32
C GLY A 37 -32.02 -65.88 -6.34
N VAL A 38 -31.69 -65.33 -7.51
CA VAL A 38 -32.26 -65.72 -8.80
C VAL A 38 -31.21 -65.52 -9.90
N ILE A 39 -31.17 -66.51 -10.79
CA ILE A 39 -30.29 -66.67 -11.94
C ILE A 39 -30.93 -65.99 -13.16
N GLY A 40 -30.11 -65.36 -14.00
CA GLY A 40 -30.40 -65.14 -15.42
C GLY A 40 -30.67 -63.69 -15.82
N GLY A 41 -29.87 -63.16 -16.74
CA GLY A 41 -30.13 -61.87 -17.38
C GLY A 41 -28.91 -61.33 -18.10
N ASP A 42 -28.80 -61.65 -19.39
CA ASP A 42 -27.76 -61.22 -20.32
C ASP A 42 -27.49 -59.71 -20.34
N GLY A 43 -26.21 -59.41 -20.54
CA GLY A 43 -25.67 -58.22 -21.22
C GLY A 43 -26.58 -56.99 -21.31
N SER A 44 -26.44 -56.09 -20.34
CA SER A 44 -26.64 -54.66 -20.59
C SER A 44 -25.40 -53.95 -20.12
N GLY A 45 -24.64 -53.44 -21.09
CA GLY A 45 -23.44 -52.65 -20.84
C GLY A 45 -23.78 -51.54 -19.86
N VAL A 46 -23.09 -51.55 -18.72
CA VAL A 46 -23.03 -50.38 -17.85
C VAL A 46 -22.31 -49.32 -18.68
N THR A 47 -23.08 -48.50 -19.40
CA THR A 47 -22.59 -47.24 -19.91
C THR A 47 -22.18 -46.45 -18.67
N ALA A 48 -20.88 -46.39 -18.41
CA ALA A 48 -20.34 -45.51 -17.39
C ALA A 48 -20.95 -44.13 -17.63
N PRO A 49 -21.48 -43.44 -16.59
CA PRO A 49 -21.95 -42.08 -16.76
C PRO A 49 -20.81 -41.27 -17.39
N PRO A 50 -21.07 -40.42 -18.40
CA PRO A 50 -20.01 -39.65 -19.03
C PRO A 50 -19.28 -38.90 -17.93
N THR A 51 -17.98 -39.15 -17.79
CA THR A 51 -17.11 -38.36 -16.92
C THR A 51 -17.39 -36.90 -17.25
N PRO A 52 -17.68 -36.03 -16.27
CA PRO A 52 -17.95 -34.63 -16.54
C PRO A 52 -16.81 -34.11 -17.41
N THR A 53 -17.14 -33.83 -18.68
CA THR A 53 -16.14 -33.39 -19.64
C THR A 53 -15.86 -31.96 -19.26
N GLY A 54 -14.67 -31.69 -18.72
CA GLY A 54 -14.23 -30.33 -18.42
C GLY A 54 -14.43 -29.42 -19.64
N LEU A 55 -14.44 -28.11 -19.42
CA LEU A 55 -14.59 -27.15 -20.51
C LEU A 55 -13.63 -27.49 -21.65
N ASP A 56 -14.08 -27.32 -22.90
CA ASP A 56 -13.18 -27.43 -24.03
C ASP A 56 -12.08 -26.35 -23.95
N PRO A 57 -10.88 -26.58 -24.51
CA PRO A 57 -9.78 -25.62 -24.40
C PRO A 57 -10.10 -24.21 -24.92
N VAL A 58 -10.95 -24.06 -25.94
CA VAL A 58 -11.33 -22.74 -26.48
C VAL A 58 -12.28 -22.04 -25.52
N GLY A 59 -13.27 -22.79 -25.00
CA GLY A 59 -14.17 -22.32 -23.95
C GLY A 59 -13.41 -21.86 -22.71
N TYR A 60 -12.45 -22.66 -22.23
CA TYR A 60 -11.65 -22.33 -21.05
C TYR A 60 -10.77 -21.09 -21.27
N ARG A 61 -10.14 -20.93 -22.44
CA ARG A 61 -9.39 -19.69 -22.77
C ARG A 61 -10.27 -18.44 -22.70
N ARG A 62 -11.49 -18.52 -23.22
CA ARG A 62 -12.44 -17.39 -23.19
C ARG A 62 -12.85 -17.04 -21.75
N GLU A 63 -13.15 -18.05 -20.93
CA GLU A 63 -13.50 -17.81 -19.53
C GLU A 63 -12.33 -17.22 -18.73
N LEU A 64 -11.11 -17.69 -19.00
CA LEU A 64 -9.90 -17.17 -18.35
C LEU A 64 -9.65 -15.71 -18.71
N GLU A 65 -9.67 -15.34 -19.99
CA GLU A 65 -9.50 -13.94 -20.40
C GLU A 65 -10.63 -13.05 -19.85
N ALA A 66 -11.87 -13.55 -19.84
CA ALA A 66 -12.99 -12.80 -19.29
C ALA A 66 -12.93 -12.63 -17.76
N ALA A 67 -12.21 -13.50 -17.05
CA ALA A 67 -11.92 -13.36 -15.62
C ALA A 67 -10.72 -12.43 -15.36
N VAL A 68 -9.65 -12.58 -16.14
CA VAL A 68 -8.36 -11.92 -15.90
C VAL A 68 -8.29 -10.50 -16.48
N GLY A 69 -9.03 -10.20 -17.55
CA GLY A 69 -9.08 -8.86 -18.16
C GLY A 69 -9.40 -7.74 -17.15
N PRO A 70 -10.49 -7.84 -16.36
CA PRO A 70 -10.82 -6.85 -15.33
C PRO A 70 -9.76 -6.71 -14.23
N VAL A 71 -9.05 -7.80 -13.89
CA VAL A 71 -7.95 -7.78 -12.92
C VAL A 71 -6.80 -6.94 -13.48
N ARG A 72 -6.40 -7.22 -14.72
CA ARG A 72 -5.33 -6.51 -15.43
C ARG A 72 -5.62 -5.01 -15.49
N ASP A 73 -6.81 -4.65 -15.95
CA ASP A 73 -7.26 -3.26 -16.04
C ASP A 73 -7.23 -2.58 -14.66
N SER A 74 -7.71 -3.25 -13.61
CA SER A 74 -7.75 -2.67 -12.27
C SER A 74 -6.37 -2.44 -11.67
N LEU A 75 -5.44 -3.40 -11.86
CA LEU A 75 -4.05 -3.29 -11.41
C LEU A 75 -3.28 -2.22 -12.17
N GLU A 76 -3.46 -2.11 -13.49
CA GLU A 76 -2.90 -1.02 -14.30
C GLU A 76 -3.40 0.35 -13.80
N SER A 77 -4.69 0.42 -13.48
CA SER A 77 -5.34 1.63 -13.01
C SER A 77 -4.71 2.19 -11.72
N LEU A 78 -4.11 1.35 -10.86
CA LEU A 78 -3.45 1.78 -9.62
C LEU A 78 -2.38 2.84 -9.88
N ALA A 79 -1.65 2.72 -10.99
CA ALA A 79 -0.58 3.65 -11.37
C ALA A 79 -1.06 5.08 -11.63
N ASP A 80 -2.35 5.25 -11.97
CA ASP A 80 -2.97 6.54 -12.28
C ASP A 80 -3.49 7.30 -11.05
N ALA A 81 -3.41 6.69 -9.87
CA ALA A 81 -3.86 7.33 -8.64
C ALA A 81 -2.98 8.54 -8.28
N LYS A 82 -3.59 9.74 -8.32
CA LYS A 82 -2.92 11.00 -7.98
C LYS A 82 -3.10 11.41 -6.52
N THR A 83 -4.20 10.98 -5.91
CA THR A 83 -4.56 11.29 -4.52
C THR A 83 -4.69 10.00 -3.72
N ARG A 84 -4.62 10.11 -2.40
CA ARG A 84 -4.76 8.97 -1.50
C ARG A 84 -6.18 8.39 -1.56
N LYS A 85 -7.21 9.23 -1.65
CA LYS A 85 -8.59 8.78 -1.89
C LYS A 85 -8.73 7.96 -3.17
N THR A 86 -8.20 8.46 -4.28
CA THR A 86 -8.25 7.71 -5.55
C THR A 86 -7.42 6.43 -5.50
N LEU A 87 -6.33 6.40 -4.74
CA LEU A 87 -5.50 5.22 -4.57
C LEU A 87 -6.25 4.12 -3.81
N ARG A 88 -6.89 4.46 -2.68
CA ARG A 88 -7.72 3.52 -1.92
C ARG A 88 -8.86 2.96 -2.76
N LYS A 89 -9.65 3.83 -3.39
CA LYS A 89 -10.74 3.38 -4.26
C LYS A 89 -10.30 2.40 -5.36
N ARG A 90 -9.10 2.60 -5.93
CA ARG A 90 -8.56 1.70 -6.96
C ARG A 90 -7.99 0.41 -6.36
N LEU A 91 -7.46 0.45 -5.14
CA LEU A 91 -7.08 -0.76 -4.39
C LEU A 91 -8.31 -1.61 -4.11
N ASP A 92 -9.39 -1.01 -3.60
CA ASP A 92 -10.66 -1.70 -3.35
C ASP A 92 -11.17 -2.38 -4.63
N GLY A 93 -11.23 -1.61 -5.73
CA GLY A 93 -11.65 -2.14 -7.03
C GLY A 93 -10.75 -3.26 -7.58
N ALA A 94 -9.44 -3.20 -7.33
CA ALA A 94 -8.52 -4.28 -7.71
C ALA A 94 -8.70 -5.53 -6.86
N SER A 95 -8.91 -5.37 -5.54
CA SER A 95 -9.26 -6.49 -4.66
C SER A 95 -10.58 -7.14 -5.08
N ASP A 96 -11.60 -6.35 -5.41
CA ASP A 96 -12.90 -6.86 -5.88
C ASP A 96 -12.75 -7.62 -7.21
N ALA A 97 -12.03 -7.07 -8.18
CA ALA A 97 -11.76 -7.74 -9.45
C ALA A 97 -11.05 -9.10 -9.26
N LEU A 98 -10.10 -9.19 -8.33
CA LEU A 98 -9.42 -10.45 -8.01
C LEU A 98 -10.35 -11.48 -7.36
N ARG A 99 -11.23 -11.05 -6.46
CA ARG A 99 -12.23 -11.93 -5.83
C ARG A 99 -13.25 -12.43 -6.83
N ASP A 100 -13.74 -11.55 -7.71
CA ASP A 100 -14.67 -11.90 -8.78
C ASP A 100 -14.04 -12.88 -9.77
N ALA A 101 -12.78 -12.65 -10.16
CA ALA A 101 -12.03 -13.56 -11.02
C ALA A 101 -11.83 -14.93 -10.35
N GLY A 102 -11.39 -14.95 -9.08
CA GLY A 102 -11.24 -16.18 -8.31
C GLY A 102 -12.53 -16.96 -8.18
N GLY A 103 -13.64 -16.29 -7.85
CA GLY A 103 -14.96 -16.92 -7.73
C GLY A 103 -15.49 -17.46 -9.06
N ARG A 104 -15.32 -16.71 -10.16
CA ARG A 104 -15.70 -17.17 -11.50
C ARG A 104 -14.91 -18.41 -11.91
N LEU A 105 -13.60 -18.39 -11.72
CA LEU A 105 -12.73 -19.49 -12.12
C LEU A 105 -12.94 -20.74 -11.24
N GLN A 106 -13.16 -20.57 -9.94
CA GLN A 106 -13.44 -21.67 -9.02
C GLN A 106 -14.71 -22.45 -9.38
N ALA A 107 -15.67 -21.81 -10.05
CA ALA A 107 -16.91 -22.46 -10.51
C ALA A 107 -16.71 -23.30 -11.79
N LEU A 108 -15.54 -23.22 -12.44
CA LEU A 108 -15.27 -23.93 -13.69
C LEU A 108 -14.68 -25.32 -13.42
N THR A 109 -14.99 -26.26 -14.31
CA THR A 109 -14.22 -27.50 -14.45
C THR A 109 -13.23 -27.31 -15.60
N PRO A 110 -11.92 -27.21 -15.35
CA PRO A 110 -10.95 -26.92 -16.39
C PRO A 110 -10.70 -28.14 -17.30
N PRO A 111 -10.07 -27.97 -18.47
CA PRO A 111 -9.71 -29.06 -19.37
C PRO A 111 -8.85 -30.13 -18.67
N ALA A 112 -8.98 -31.38 -19.10
CA ALA A 112 -8.22 -32.50 -18.54
C ALA A 112 -6.70 -32.24 -18.56
N GLY A 113 -6.01 -32.48 -17.44
CA GLY A 113 -4.57 -32.27 -17.30
C GLY A 113 -4.17 -30.85 -16.89
N THR A 114 -5.12 -29.95 -16.65
CA THR A 114 -4.88 -28.56 -16.22
C THR A 114 -5.37 -28.25 -14.81
N GLU A 115 -5.98 -29.22 -14.14
CA GLU A 115 -6.68 -29.07 -12.85
C GLU A 115 -5.77 -28.50 -11.76
N ALA A 116 -4.56 -29.08 -11.61
CA ALA A 116 -3.61 -28.64 -10.60
C ALA A 116 -3.12 -27.20 -10.85
N ALA A 117 -2.81 -26.86 -12.10
CA ALA A 117 -2.38 -25.51 -12.47
C ALA A 117 -3.50 -24.48 -12.32
N HIS A 118 -4.74 -24.86 -12.66
CA HIS A 118 -5.93 -24.03 -12.43
C HIS A 118 -6.15 -23.74 -10.95
N ILE A 119 -6.12 -24.77 -10.08
CA ILE A 119 -6.27 -24.60 -8.63
C ILE A 119 -5.15 -23.71 -8.07
N ALA A 120 -3.90 -23.92 -8.51
CA ALA A 120 -2.78 -23.09 -8.10
C ALA A 120 -3.01 -21.62 -8.49
N TYR A 121 -3.46 -21.36 -9.73
CA TYR A 121 -3.72 -20.00 -10.20
C TYR A 121 -4.84 -19.31 -9.41
N VAL A 122 -5.98 -19.99 -9.19
CA VAL A 122 -7.09 -19.47 -8.36
C VAL A 122 -6.62 -19.18 -6.93
N THR A 123 -5.76 -20.03 -6.37
CA THR A 123 -5.16 -19.80 -5.05
C THR A 123 -4.31 -18.53 -5.02
N GLN A 124 -3.52 -18.27 -6.07
CA GLN A 124 -2.70 -17.06 -6.15
C GLN A 124 -3.51 -15.79 -6.39
N LEU A 125 -4.65 -15.87 -7.08
CA LEU A 125 -5.59 -14.73 -7.16
C LEU A 125 -6.11 -14.34 -5.78
N ALA A 126 -6.48 -15.32 -4.95
CA ALA A 126 -6.94 -15.09 -3.59
C ALA A 126 -5.82 -14.56 -2.67
N ALA A 127 -4.59 -15.06 -2.83
CA ALA A 127 -3.42 -14.57 -2.11
C ALA A 127 -3.14 -13.10 -2.45
N LEU A 128 -3.12 -12.74 -3.74
CA LEU A 128 -2.91 -11.36 -4.17
C LEU A 128 -4.03 -10.42 -3.68
N SER A 129 -5.29 -10.86 -3.66
CA SER A 129 -6.38 -10.09 -3.07
C SER A 129 -6.13 -9.78 -1.59
N SER A 130 -5.68 -10.78 -0.82
CA SER A 130 -5.33 -10.60 0.60
C SER A 130 -4.12 -9.68 0.79
N GLY A 131 -3.16 -9.75 -0.14
CA GLY A 131 -2.01 -8.85 -0.22
C GLY A 131 -2.42 -7.40 -0.46
N LEU A 132 -3.37 -7.14 -1.37
CA LEU A 132 -3.92 -5.81 -1.60
C LEU A 132 -4.62 -5.24 -0.37
N ASP A 133 -5.42 -6.04 0.33
CA ASP A 133 -6.09 -5.60 1.57
C ASP A 133 -5.04 -5.19 2.64
N THR A 134 -3.94 -5.95 2.74
CA THR A 134 -2.82 -5.62 3.63
C THR A 134 -2.13 -4.30 3.23
N VAL A 135 -1.97 -4.06 1.92
CA VAL A 135 -1.41 -2.81 1.41
C VAL A 135 -2.38 -1.64 1.61
N GLU A 136 -3.70 -1.87 1.52
CA GLU A 136 -4.72 -0.87 1.81
C GLU A 136 -4.64 -0.39 3.26
N LEU A 137 -4.48 -1.32 4.23
CA LEU A 137 -4.21 -0.99 5.63
C LEU A 137 -2.94 -0.15 5.79
N SER A 138 -1.90 -0.46 5.03
CA SER A 138 -0.65 0.32 4.99
C SER A 138 -0.86 1.73 4.42
N VAL A 139 -1.73 1.88 3.43
CA VAL A 139 -2.18 3.18 2.92
C VAL A 139 -3.08 3.90 3.93
N GLY A 140 -3.87 3.19 4.74
CA GLY A 140 -4.54 3.73 5.91
C GLY A 140 -3.56 4.37 6.88
N ALA A 141 -2.57 3.59 7.31
CA ALA A 141 -1.59 3.94 8.34
C ALA A 141 -0.53 4.97 7.91
N GLY A 142 -0.32 5.20 6.60
CA GLY A 142 0.78 6.07 6.15
C GLY A 142 2.13 5.40 6.03
N SER A 143 2.21 4.08 6.15
CA SER A 143 3.43 3.36 5.83
C SER A 143 3.70 3.34 4.32
N VAL A 144 2.64 3.33 3.50
CA VAL A 144 2.66 3.44 2.03
C VAL A 144 1.76 4.59 1.59
N CYS A 145 2.20 5.40 0.63
CA CYS A 145 1.58 6.71 0.39
C CYS A 145 1.38 7.09 -1.08
N THR A 146 2.03 6.41 -2.01
CA THR A 146 1.88 6.67 -3.45
C THR A 146 1.64 5.38 -4.21
N ALA A 147 1.04 5.47 -5.39
CA ALA A 147 0.83 4.34 -6.30
C ALA A 147 2.12 3.54 -6.55
N SER A 148 3.23 4.22 -6.85
CA SER A 148 4.51 3.55 -7.07
C SER A 148 4.99 2.78 -5.83
N SER A 149 4.73 3.27 -4.62
CA SER A 149 5.11 2.56 -3.39
C SER A 149 4.15 1.43 -3.02
N VAL A 150 2.88 1.51 -3.42
CA VAL A 150 1.93 0.39 -3.39
C VAL A 150 2.43 -0.74 -4.28
N MET A 151 2.77 -0.45 -5.54
CA MET A 151 3.29 -1.47 -6.46
C MET A 151 4.57 -2.11 -5.93
N THR A 152 5.51 -1.31 -5.40
CA THR A 152 6.71 -1.86 -4.74
C THR A 152 6.35 -2.77 -3.57
N ALA A 153 5.39 -2.40 -2.72
CA ALA A 153 4.99 -3.20 -1.56
C ALA A 153 4.40 -4.55 -1.98
N LEU A 154 3.55 -4.56 -3.02
CA LEU A 154 2.98 -5.79 -3.58
C LEU A 154 4.06 -6.70 -4.18
N GLY A 155 5.01 -6.14 -4.93
CA GLY A 155 6.12 -6.95 -5.47
C GLY A 155 7.10 -7.46 -4.43
N GLU A 156 7.21 -6.78 -3.28
CA GLU A 156 8.02 -7.24 -2.14
C GLU A 156 7.33 -8.35 -1.34
N ALA A 157 5.99 -8.36 -1.29
CA ALA A 157 5.21 -9.41 -0.62
C ALA A 157 5.36 -10.77 -1.32
N GLY A 158 5.53 -10.77 -2.64
CA GLY A 158 5.77 -11.98 -3.43
C GLY A 158 4.55 -12.47 -4.19
N ASP A 159 3.34 -12.08 -3.77
CA ASP A 159 2.07 -12.55 -4.34
C ASP A 159 1.98 -12.36 -5.86
N ILE A 160 2.50 -11.24 -6.38
CA ILE A 160 2.53 -11.00 -7.83
C ILE A 160 3.41 -12.03 -8.55
N LYS A 161 4.60 -12.33 -8.01
CA LYS A 161 5.52 -13.29 -8.65
C LYS A 161 4.96 -14.70 -8.61
N ASP A 162 4.22 -15.04 -7.55
CA ASP A 162 3.61 -16.35 -7.42
C ASP A 162 2.38 -16.49 -8.32
N LEU A 163 1.59 -15.43 -8.50
CA LEU A 163 0.53 -15.36 -9.51
C LEU A 163 1.08 -15.47 -10.93
N ASP A 164 2.14 -14.72 -11.26
CA ASP A 164 2.80 -14.77 -12.57
C ASP A 164 3.28 -16.20 -12.87
N ARG A 165 3.95 -16.85 -11.91
CA ARG A 165 4.40 -18.24 -12.06
C ARG A 165 3.23 -19.19 -12.30
N ALA A 166 2.15 -19.08 -11.53
CA ALA A 166 0.97 -19.93 -11.73
C ALA A 166 0.32 -19.68 -13.11
N GLY A 167 0.35 -18.45 -13.61
CA GLY A 167 -0.12 -18.11 -14.94
C GLY A 167 0.76 -18.70 -16.05
N GLU A 168 2.08 -18.64 -15.89
CA GLU A 168 3.03 -19.30 -16.80
C GLU A 168 2.86 -20.82 -16.83
N ASP A 169 2.58 -21.44 -15.68
CA ASP A 169 2.29 -22.87 -15.57
C ASP A 169 1.05 -23.25 -16.38
N LEU A 170 -0.02 -22.45 -16.29
CA LEU A 170 -1.21 -22.61 -17.12
C LEU A 170 -0.92 -22.40 -18.61
N ALA A 171 -0.17 -21.35 -18.96
CA ALA A 171 0.18 -21.07 -20.35
C ALA A 171 0.91 -22.23 -21.02
N ARG A 172 1.84 -22.90 -20.31
CA ARG A 172 2.58 -24.06 -20.83
C ARG A 172 1.72 -25.30 -21.13
N LEU A 173 0.51 -25.38 -20.58
CA LEU A 173 -0.38 -26.54 -20.76
C LEU A 173 -1.37 -26.40 -21.93
N GLY A 174 -1.49 -25.21 -22.53
CA GLY A 174 -2.44 -25.01 -23.65
C GLY A 174 -2.65 -23.58 -24.10
N ASP A 175 -1.63 -22.72 -23.93
CA ASP A 175 -1.66 -21.29 -24.28
C ASP A 175 -2.83 -20.55 -23.61
N TYR A 176 -3.10 -20.89 -22.35
CA TYR A 176 -4.17 -20.26 -21.57
C TYR A 176 -3.75 -18.85 -21.11
N PRO A 177 -4.47 -17.78 -21.48
CA PRO A 177 -4.10 -16.40 -21.17
C PRO A 177 -4.37 -16.09 -19.70
N ALA A 178 -3.37 -16.31 -18.85
CA ALA A 178 -3.44 -16.13 -17.39
C ALA A 178 -2.62 -14.92 -16.89
N ASP A 179 -2.10 -14.08 -17.80
CA ASP A 179 -1.30 -12.92 -17.43
C ASP A 179 -2.19 -11.79 -16.88
N ALA A 180 -2.12 -11.63 -15.56
CA ALA A 180 -2.87 -10.63 -14.79
C ALA A 180 -2.05 -9.37 -14.51
N VAL A 181 -0.71 -9.43 -14.59
CA VAL A 181 0.17 -8.33 -14.19
C VAL A 181 1.14 -7.96 -15.30
N THR A 182 0.71 -7.01 -16.13
CA THR A 182 1.49 -6.44 -17.24
C THR A 182 2.46 -5.34 -16.80
N VAL A 183 2.27 -4.78 -15.60
CA VAL A 183 2.99 -3.61 -15.13
C VAL A 183 4.31 -3.96 -14.47
N LYS A 184 5.39 -3.33 -14.94
CA LYS A 184 6.71 -3.49 -14.31
C LYS A 184 6.72 -2.92 -12.90
N ILE A 185 6.92 -3.79 -11.92
CA ILE A 185 7.02 -3.37 -10.52
C ILE A 185 8.37 -2.68 -10.28
N PRO A 186 8.38 -1.41 -9.82
CA PRO A 186 9.61 -0.76 -9.41
C PRO A 186 10.12 -1.35 -8.09
N GLY A 187 11.41 -1.64 -8.01
CA GLY A 187 12.07 -2.00 -6.75
C GLY A 187 12.11 -0.82 -5.77
N ARG A 188 12.42 -1.12 -4.49
CA ARG A 188 12.50 -0.11 -3.42
C ARG A 188 13.56 0.95 -3.70
N GLN A 189 13.14 2.21 -3.65
CA GLN A 189 14.01 3.37 -3.81
C GLN A 189 14.03 4.24 -2.55
N SER A 190 15.11 5.03 -2.41
CA SER A 190 15.28 6.03 -1.34
C SER A 190 15.66 7.39 -1.94
N ARG A 191 14.74 7.98 -2.69
CA ARG A 191 14.93 9.27 -3.34
C ARG A 191 14.84 10.41 -2.32
N ARG A 192 15.70 11.41 -2.47
CA ARG A 192 15.68 12.62 -1.63
C ARG A 192 16.34 13.79 -2.32
N TRP A 193 15.89 15.00 -2.02
CA TRP A 193 16.50 16.23 -2.53
C TRP A 193 17.56 16.79 -1.59
N SER A 194 18.34 17.76 -2.06
CA SER A 194 19.23 18.55 -1.21
C SER A 194 18.44 19.35 -0.16
N ASN A 195 19.04 19.56 1.01
CA ASN A 195 18.42 20.37 2.05
C ASN A 195 18.27 21.82 1.58
N GLY A 196 17.10 22.42 1.78
CA GLY A 196 16.80 23.79 1.34
C GLY A 196 16.35 23.92 -0.11
N ARG A 197 16.15 22.81 -0.83
CA ARG A 197 15.64 22.85 -2.20
C ARG A 197 14.21 23.41 -2.22
N PHE A 198 14.01 24.52 -2.92
CA PHE A 198 12.67 25.03 -3.18
C PHE A 198 11.97 24.17 -4.24
N LEU A 199 10.75 23.74 -3.93
CA LEU A 199 9.80 23.13 -4.86
C LEU A 199 8.98 24.22 -5.57
N ARG A 200 8.69 25.29 -4.83
CA ARG A 200 7.99 26.48 -5.30
C ARG A 200 8.48 27.68 -4.50
N SER A 201 8.58 28.84 -5.13
CA SER A 201 8.86 30.09 -4.43
C SER A 201 8.20 31.25 -5.15
N GLU A 202 7.53 32.12 -4.40
CA GLU A 202 7.20 33.47 -4.83
C GLU A 202 8.45 34.36 -4.80
N SER A 203 8.31 35.59 -5.29
CA SER A 203 9.33 36.62 -5.15
C SER A 203 9.55 36.95 -3.67
N ARG A 204 10.79 36.81 -3.20
CA ARG A 204 11.20 36.93 -1.79
C ARG A 204 11.84 38.30 -1.50
N THR A 205 11.07 39.37 -1.71
CA THR A 205 11.53 40.76 -1.53
C THR A 205 11.28 41.33 -0.13
N GLY A 206 10.76 40.52 0.80
CA GLY A 206 10.53 40.96 2.18
C GLY A 206 11.81 41.07 3.00
N ARG A 207 11.69 41.52 4.25
CA ARG A 207 12.80 41.57 5.22
C ARG A 207 12.77 40.40 6.22
N GLY A 208 11.64 39.72 6.32
CA GLY A 208 11.46 38.61 7.25
C GLY A 208 12.25 37.37 6.88
N SER A 209 12.50 36.52 7.87
CA SER A 209 13.06 35.19 7.68
C SER A 209 12.30 34.12 8.46
N LEU A 210 12.18 32.94 7.86
CA LEU A 210 11.61 31.75 8.48
C LEU A 210 12.67 30.67 8.61
N LYS A 211 13.10 30.40 9.83
CA LYS A 211 13.95 29.24 10.16
C LYS A 211 13.07 28.02 10.40
N ILE A 212 13.39 26.94 9.70
CA ILE A 212 12.71 25.66 9.78
C ILE A 212 13.69 24.66 10.40
N ASP A 213 13.29 24.02 11.48
CA ASP A 213 14.08 23.00 12.18
C ASP A 213 13.39 21.63 12.09
N ASN A 214 13.90 20.79 11.19
CA ASN A 214 13.45 19.41 11.07
C ASN A 214 14.28 18.50 11.98
N GLY A 215 13.93 18.46 13.26
CA GLY A 215 14.50 17.54 14.25
C GLY A 215 13.94 16.11 14.19
N SER A 216 13.08 15.76 13.22
CA SER A 216 12.50 14.41 13.12
C SER A 216 13.48 13.39 12.50
N SER A 217 13.08 12.12 12.48
CA SER A 217 13.76 11.02 11.78
C SER A 217 13.46 10.97 10.27
N TYR A 218 12.59 11.85 9.77
CA TYR A 218 12.10 11.83 8.39
C TYR A 218 12.45 13.12 7.64
N ASP A 219 12.58 13.03 6.32
CA ASP A 219 12.69 14.24 5.50
C ASP A 219 11.32 14.94 5.47
N ALA A 220 11.30 16.25 5.21
CA ALA A 220 10.09 17.04 5.24
C ALA A 220 9.97 17.98 4.04
N VAL A 221 8.74 18.25 3.63
CA VAL A 221 8.40 19.37 2.74
C VAL A 221 7.49 20.31 3.51
N VAL A 222 7.93 21.57 3.63
CA VAL A 222 7.17 22.63 4.29
C VAL A 222 6.55 23.51 3.22
N THR A 223 5.22 23.57 3.22
CA THR A 223 4.41 24.40 2.32
C THR A 223 3.80 25.56 3.09
N VAL A 224 4.10 26.77 2.66
CA VAL A 224 3.69 28.00 3.32
C VAL A 224 2.67 28.74 2.46
N ILE A 225 1.50 29.00 3.03
CA ILE A 225 0.34 29.61 2.35
C ILE A 225 0.14 31.03 2.86
N ARG A 226 0.02 32.00 1.94
CA ARG A 226 -0.34 33.40 2.22
C ARG A 226 -1.69 33.71 1.57
N GLY A 227 -2.71 34.02 2.39
CA GLY A 227 -4.08 34.13 1.90
C GLY A 227 -4.56 32.79 1.33
N LYS A 228 -4.86 32.75 0.03
CA LYS A 228 -5.25 31.54 -0.71
C LYS A 228 -4.14 30.97 -1.62
N LYS A 229 -2.95 31.58 -1.65
CA LYS A 229 -1.87 31.20 -2.58
C LYS A 229 -0.67 30.60 -1.83
N LYS A 230 -0.03 29.62 -2.46
CA LYS A 230 1.27 29.11 -2.03
C LYS A 230 2.32 30.19 -2.18
N ALA A 231 2.91 30.61 -1.06
CA ALA A 231 4.05 31.51 -1.04
C ALA A 231 5.31 30.75 -1.43
N PHE A 232 5.63 29.67 -0.72
CA PHE A 232 6.76 28.80 -1.07
C PHE A 232 6.58 27.40 -0.50
N SER A 233 7.29 26.44 -1.10
CA SER A 233 7.44 25.08 -0.61
C SER A 233 8.92 24.71 -0.63
N VAL A 234 9.44 24.17 0.48
CA VAL A 234 10.87 23.86 0.62
C VAL A 234 11.08 22.48 1.23
N TYR A 235 12.07 21.76 0.70
CA TYR A 235 12.52 20.47 1.19
C TYR A 235 13.54 20.66 2.33
N VAL A 236 13.30 20.03 3.47
CA VAL A 236 14.19 20.07 4.64
C VAL A 236 14.49 18.66 5.08
N ARG A 237 15.77 18.26 5.03
CA ARG A 237 16.19 16.91 5.38
C ARG A 237 15.99 16.62 6.87
N LYS A 238 15.86 15.34 7.22
CA LYS A 238 15.86 14.86 8.59
C LYS A 238 17.07 15.38 9.35
N LYS A 239 16.89 15.77 10.61
CA LYS A 239 17.92 16.33 11.50
C LYS A 239 18.66 17.54 10.90
N LYS A 240 18.03 18.30 10.00
CA LYS A 240 18.60 19.50 9.38
C LYS A 240 17.70 20.70 9.57
N LYS A 241 18.31 21.87 9.39
CA LYS A 241 17.65 23.17 9.47
C LYS A 241 17.80 23.89 8.13
N PHE A 242 16.87 24.79 7.84
CA PHE A 242 16.97 25.67 6.68
C PHE A 242 16.30 27.01 6.99
N THR A 243 16.87 28.10 6.50
CA THR A 243 16.31 29.44 6.67
C THR A 243 15.86 29.98 5.33
N VAL A 244 14.57 30.28 5.22
CA VAL A 244 14.00 31.02 4.09
C VAL A 244 14.11 32.50 4.40
N SER A 245 14.97 33.21 3.66
CA SER A 245 15.11 34.66 3.75
C SER A 245 14.19 35.36 2.75
N GLY A 246 13.88 36.63 3.00
CA GLY A 246 13.11 37.46 2.07
C GLY A 246 11.59 37.29 2.18
N VAL A 247 11.10 36.77 3.32
CA VAL A 247 9.67 36.54 3.54
C VAL A 247 8.94 37.88 3.64
N ARG A 248 7.93 38.05 2.80
CA ARG A 248 7.11 39.27 2.71
C ARG A 248 6.24 39.43 3.95
N ASP A 249 5.81 40.67 4.20
CA ASP A 249 4.82 40.94 5.22
C ASP A 249 3.49 40.24 4.88
N GLY A 250 2.83 39.69 5.90
CA GLY A 250 1.60 38.94 5.72
C GLY A 250 1.32 37.94 6.84
N LYS A 251 0.13 37.34 6.79
CA LYS A 251 -0.29 36.23 7.65
C LYS A 251 -0.17 34.92 6.87
N TYR A 252 0.45 33.93 7.48
CA TYR A 252 0.84 32.68 6.84
C TYR A 252 0.29 31.48 7.60
N LYS A 253 -0.25 30.49 6.87
CA LYS A 253 -0.49 29.13 7.37
C LYS A 253 0.64 28.24 6.90
N ILE A 254 1.11 27.35 7.76
CA ILE A 254 2.24 26.47 7.46
C ILE A 254 1.75 25.03 7.55
N TYR A 255 1.86 24.33 6.44
CA TYR A 255 1.62 22.91 6.32
C TYR A 255 2.95 22.22 6.12
N PHE A 256 3.10 21.01 6.63
CA PHE A 256 4.27 20.21 6.32
C PHE A 256 3.89 18.75 6.22
N THR A 257 4.56 18.07 5.30
CA THR A 257 4.53 16.62 5.17
C THR A 257 5.91 16.08 5.50
N GLN A 258 5.96 14.92 6.15
CA GLN A 258 7.20 14.21 6.43
C GLN A 258 7.14 12.81 5.83
N GLY A 259 8.29 12.22 5.52
CA GLY A 259 8.38 10.82 5.13
C GLY A 259 9.73 10.43 4.53
N GLN A 260 9.70 9.34 3.76
CA GLN A 260 10.84 8.79 3.04
C GLN A 260 10.53 8.64 1.55
N ASP A 261 11.58 8.58 0.73
CA ASP A 261 11.48 8.39 -0.72
C ASP A 261 10.62 9.45 -1.40
N TRP A 262 11.14 10.66 -1.52
CA TRP A 262 10.45 11.75 -2.20
C TRP A 262 10.26 11.45 -3.68
N GLN A 263 9.01 11.38 -4.12
CA GLN A 263 8.63 11.08 -5.49
C GLN A 263 8.23 12.36 -6.21
N SER A 264 9.14 12.92 -7.01
CA SER A 264 8.95 14.23 -7.67
C SER A 264 7.67 14.31 -8.52
N LYS A 265 7.29 13.22 -9.20
CA LYS A 265 6.08 13.16 -10.04
C LYS A 265 4.81 13.25 -9.19
N ALA A 266 4.74 12.50 -8.09
CA ALA A 266 3.62 12.50 -7.17
C ALA A 266 3.65 13.68 -6.18
N ARG A 267 4.76 14.42 -6.09
CA ARG A 267 5.01 15.47 -5.09
C ARG A 267 4.69 15.02 -3.66
N ALA A 268 5.01 13.77 -3.37
CA ALA A 268 4.72 13.13 -2.10
C ALA A 268 5.88 12.21 -1.68
N PHE A 269 5.94 11.90 -0.39
CA PHE A 269 6.79 10.82 0.11
C PHE A 269 6.11 9.49 -0.16
N GLY A 270 6.87 8.51 -0.66
CA GLY A 270 6.34 7.18 -0.95
C GLY A 270 5.97 6.38 0.30
N ARG A 271 6.66 6.63 1.42
CA ARG A 271 6.52 5.85 2.66
C ARG A 271 6.62 6.70 3.91
N MET A 272 6.01 6.21 4.99
CA MET A 272 5.99 6.84 6.31
C MET A 272 5.51 8.30 6.24
N CYS A 273 4.47 8.54 5.44
CA CYS A 273 3.96 9.89 5.23
C CYS A 273 3.09 10.36 6.39
N SER A 274 3.33 11.60 6.80
CA SER A 274 2.46 12.33 7.71
C SER A 274 2.14 13.70 7.12
N PHE A 275 0.99 14.26 7.49
CA PHE A 275 0.51 15.55 7.01
C PHE A 275 0.03 16.38 8.20
N GLN A 276 0.63 17.55 8.38
CA GLN A 276 0.43 18.34 9.58
C GLN A 276 0.28 19.83 9.26
N LEU A 277 -0.61 20.48 9.99
CA LEU A 277 -0.76 21.92 10.05
C LEU A 277 -0.06 22.43 11.31
N PHE A 278 0.80 23.42 11.14
CA PHE A 278 1.39 24.16 12.25
C PHE A 278 0.27 25.00 12.92
N GLY A 279 0.02 24.74 14.21
CA GLY A 279 -1.23 25.12 14.86
C GLY A 279 -1.56 26.62 14.87
N SER A 280 -0.55 27.50 14.83
CA SER A 280 -0.75 28.94 14.77
C SER A 280 -0.26 29.52 13.46
N SER A 281 -1.07 30.38 12.83
CA SER A 281 -0.62 31.19 11.70
C SER A 281 0.47 32.18 12.14
N LEU A 282 1.52 32.35 11.34
CA LEU A 282 2.59 33.31 11.61
C LEU A 282 2.30 34.65 10.93
N ARG A 283 2.64 35.75 11.60
CA ARG A 283 2.52 37.10 11.04
C ARG A 283 3.91 37.72 10.87
N PHE A 284 4.28 37.96 9.62
CA PHE A 284 5.45 38.78 9.28
C PHE A 284 5.00 40.23 9.14
N LYS A 285 5.72 41.15 9.77
CA LYS A 285 5.41 42.58 9.66
C LYS A 285 6.68 43.40 9.84
N THR A 286 6.88 44.35 8.95
CA THR A 286 7.92 45.37 8.97
C THR A 286 7.32 46.65 9.55
N ARG A 287 8.11 47.41 10.29
CA ARG A 287 7.78 48.76 10.77
C ARG A 287 8.87 49.71 10.34
N TYR A 288 8.44 50.86 9.85
CA TYR A 288 9.28 51.99 9.57
C TYR A 288 9.01 53.03 10.66
N THR A 289 10.06 53.48 11.31
CA THR A 289 10.05 54.69 12.14
C THR A 289 10.92 55.74 11.46
N SER A 290 10.93 56.96 11.97
CA SER A 290 11.78 58.05 11.46
C SER A 290 13.27 57.70 11.45
N THR A 291 13.71 56.77 12.30
CA THR A 291 15.14 56.44 12.49
C THR A 291 15.49 54.97 12.30
N HIS A 292 14.52 54.06 12.27
CA HIS A 292 14.78 52.61 12.26
C HIS A 292 13.78 51.83 11.39
N VAL A 293 14.25 50.72 10.84
CA VAL A 293 13.40 49.69 10.22
C VAL A 293 13.46 48.44 11.07
N ARG A 294 12.32 47.99 11.61
CA ARG A 294 12.22 46.78 12.44
C ARG A 294 11.34 45.74 11.73
N TRP A 295 11.68 44.46 11.85
CA TRP A 295 10.88 43.35 11.30
C TRP A 295 10.96 42.12 12.19
N ASN A 296 10.04 41.18 11.96
CA ASN A 296 9.97 39.94 12.75
C ASN A 296 10.54 38.77 11.95
N ASN A 297 11.31 37.93 12.64
CA ASN A 297 11.78 36.64 12.16
C ASN A 297 11.10 35.53 12.97
N TRP A 298 10.91 34.37 12.35
CA TRP A 298 10.25 33.23 12.99
C TRP A 298 11.11 31.98 12.91
N THR A 299 11.01 31.15 13.94
CA THR A 299 11.55 29.79 13.94
C THR A 299 10.41 28.81 14.20
N ILE A 300 10.34 27.75 13.40
CA ILE A 300 9.41 26.63 13.60
C ILE A 300 10.18 25.32 13.75
N THR A 301 9.66 24.43 14.58
CA THR A 301 10.15 23.05 14.73
C THR A 301 9.12 22.08 14.17
N LEU A 302 9.57 21.14 13.33
CA LEU A 302 8.70 20.11 12.73
C LEU A 302 8.61 18.84 13.60
N HIS A 303 8.82 18.99 14.90
CA HIS A 303 8.83 17.91 15.88
C HIS A 303 8.33 18.45 17.23
N GLY A 304 7.82 17.55 18.07
CA GLY A 304 7.46 17.89 19.44
C GLY A 304 8.68 18.37 20.22
N VAL A 305 8.56 19.51 20.87
CA VAL A 305 9.55 20.05 21.80
C VAL A 305 8.95 19.98 23.19
N ARG A 306 9.67 19.38 24.16
CA ARG A 306 9.24 19.32 25.56
C ARG A 306 9.04 20.75 26.08
N GLY A 307 7.83 21.06 26.59
CA GLY A 307 7.46 22.42 27.03
C GLY A 307 7.07 23.38 25.90
N GLY A 308 6.96 22.93 24.65
CA GLY A 308 6.52 23.75 23.53
C GLY A 308 5.02 24.07 23.57
N THR A 309 4.67 25.32 23.27
CA THR A 309 3.29 25.85 23.38
C THR A 309 2.44 25.63 22.12
N ILE A 310 3.04 25.21 21.00
CA ILE A 310 2.34 25.09 19.71
C ILE A 310 2.12 23.61 19.38
N ARG A 311 0.85 23.21 19.35
CA ARG A 311 0.43 21.88 18.89
C ARG A 311 0.29 21.86 17.37
N THR A 312 0.81 20.82 16.72
CA THR A 312 0.48 20.54 15.33
C THR A 312 -0.86 19.82 15.27
N LYS A 313 -1.59 20.01 14.18
CA LYS A 313 -2.84 19.29 13.90
C LYS A 313 -2.59 18.35 12.73
N ASN A 314 -3.05 17.10 12.84
CA ASN A 314 -3.07 16.22 11.68
C ASN A 314 -4.02 16.80 10.64
N VAL A 315 -3.62 16.69 9.38
CA VAL A 315 -4.38 17.15 8.22
C VAL A 315 -4.73 15.93 7.42
N ASP A 316 -5.98 15.84 6.96
CA ASP A 316 -6.34 14.82 6.00
C ASP A 316 -5.45 15.00 4.75
N PRO A 317 -4.77 13.95 4.25
CA PRO A 317 -3.96 14.04 3.05
C PRO A 317 -4.68 14.71 1.87
N ASP A 318 -5.99 14.54 1.73
CA ASP A 318 -6.79 15.13 0.65
C ASP A 318 -7.11 16.63 0.89
N ASP A 319 -6.96 17.12 2.12
CA ASP A 319 -7.04 18.55 2.49
C ASP A 319 -5.68 19.26 2.45
N PHE A 320 -4.60 18.52 2.18
CA PHE A 320 -3.26 19.08 2.15
C PHE A 320 -3.05 19.94 0.90
N PRO A 321 -2.43 21.13 1.00
CA PRO A 321 -2.29 22.01 -0.15
C PRO A 321 -1.25 21.48 -1.15
N ASP A 322 -1.69 21.19 -2.39
CA ASP A 322 -0.93 20.66 -3.56
C ASP A 322 -0.13 21.66 -4.41
#